data_AF-A0A7K4H5Z9-F1
#
_entry.id   AF-A0A7K4H5Z9-F1
#
_cell.length_a   1.000
_cell.length_b   1.000
_cell.length_c   1.000
_cell.angle_alpha   90.00
_cell.angle_beta   90.00
_cell.angle_gamma   90.00
#
_symmetry.space_group_name_H-M   'P 1'
#
loop_
_entity.id
_entity.type
_entity.pdbx_description
1 polymer ?
#
loop_
_entity_poly.entity_id
_entity_poly.type
_entity_poly.pdbx_seq_one_letter_code
_entity_poly.pdbx_strand_id
1 'polypeptide(L)'
;MENNDDLEKEDIIKFIKEADDKIEKFASILEKFGLDIITKMGQTNLKINVLTDKIDVLSNATLDIKSLTPQLTNVIENQKILEEELDLIRSLMQRSDISFHSREANSEKVEQDTSATDKKQAIIDQFNTLESYITKNDDPQSIIESLENIKENIFVFTGGHRILYEIGQFESKLNGLETLPDDVKNSLKEKITFWINKLSVKG
;
A
#
# COMPACT_ATOMS: atom_id res chain seq x y z
N MET A 1 -0.08 77.62 -48.60
CA MET A 1 0.81 76.88 -47.67
C MET A 1 0.10 76.45 -46.39
N GLU A 2 -1.20 76.73 -46.20
CA GLU A 2 -1.94 76.47 -44.95
C GLU A 2 -2.48 75.02 -44.81
N ASN A 3 -2.76 74.32 -45.92
CA ASN A 3 -3.37 72.97 -45.86
C ASN A 3 -2.41 71.81 -45.48
N ASN A 4 -1.10 72.00 -45.51
CA ASN A 4 -0.15 70.93 -45.16
C ASN A 4 0.04 70.78 -43.64
N ASP A 5 -0.12 71.89 -42.90
CA ASP A 5 0.14 71.96 -41.46
C ASP A 5 -1.00 71.35 -40.63
N ASP A 6 -2.22 71.37 -41.16
CA ASP A 6 -3.39 70.71 -40.55
C ASP A 6 -3.40 69.19 -40.79
N LEU A 7 -2.91 68.72 -41.94
CA LEU A 7 -2.73 67.28 -42.23
C LEU A 7 -1.68 66.64 -41.32
N GLU A 8 -0.55 67.32 -41.07
CA GLU A 8 0.48 66.82 -40.15
C GLU A 8 -0.01 66.76 -38.69
N LYS A 9 -0.86 67.70 -38.26
CA LYS A 9 -1.48 67.67 -36.93
C LYS A 9 -2.47 66.52 -36.77
N GLU A 10 -3.25 66.23 -37.79
CA GLU A 10 -4.23 65.13 -37.75
C GLU A 10 -3.55 63.76 -37.62
N ASP A 11 -2.43 63.57 -38.33
CA ASP A 11 -1.60 62.36 -38.23
C ASP A 11 -0.92 62.22 -36.86
N ILE A 12 -0.44 63.33 -36.26
CA ILE A 12 0.12 63.31 -34.89
C ILE A 12 -0.95 62.97 -33.87
N ILE A 13 -2.16 63.52 -33.99
CA ILE A 13 -3.28 63.23 -33.09
C ILE A 13 -3.69 61.76 -33.21
N LYS A 14 -3.70 61.21 -34.43
CA LYS A 14 -3.99 59.80 -34.67
C LYS A 14 -2.92 58.89 -34.07
N PHE A 15 -1.64 59.23 -34.22
CA PHE A 15 -0.53 58.51 -33.60
C PHE A 15 -0.61 58.52 -32.06
N ILE A 16 -0.95 59.66 -31.46
CA ILE A 16 -1.12 59.78 -29.99
C ILE A 16 -2.27 58.88 -29.52
N LYS A 17 -3.41 58.86 -30.23
CA LYS A 17 -4.53 57.97 -29.89
C LYS A 17 -4.16 56.49 -30.01
N GLU A 18 -3.46 56.11 -31.08
CA GLU A 18 -3.01 54.72 -31.25
C GLU A 18 -1.99 54.31 -30.18
N ALA A 19 -1.15 55.25 -29.71
CA ALA A 19 -0.23 55.02 -28.61
C ALA A 19 -0.97 54.84 -27.28
N ASP A 20 -1.97 55.67 -27.00
CA ASP A 20 -2.80 55.59 -25.79
C ASP A 20 -3.58 54.27 -25.74
N ASP A 21 -4.22 53.87 -26.84
CA ASP A 21 -4.90 52.57 -26.97
C ASP A 21 -3.96 51.37 -26.73
N LYS A 22 -2.69 51.48 -27.16
CA LYS A 22 -1.68 50.44 -26.92
C LYS A 22 -1.22 50.42 -25.47
N ILE A 23 -1.08 51.58 -24.83
CA ILE A 23 -0.73 51.70 -23.41
C ILE A 23 -1.85 51.12 -22.55
N GLU A 24 -3.12 51.40 -22.87
CA GLU A 24 -4.27 50.86 -22.15
C GLU A 24 -4.35 49.33 -22.29
N LYS A 25 -4.15 48.81 -23.51
CA LYS A 25 -4.05 47.35 -23.73
C LYS A 25 -2.90 46.73 -22.95
N PHE A 26 -1.75 47.39 -22.90
CA PHE A 26 -0.60 46.93 -22.14
C PHE A 26 -0.85 46.93 -20.62
N ALA A 27 -1.50 47.97 -20.10
CA ALA A 27 -1.92 48.05 -18.70
C ALA A 27 -2.89 46.92 -18.34
N SER A 28 -3.86 46.63 -19.21
CA SER A 28 -4.78 45.50 -19.02
C SER A 28 -4.08 44.14 -19.04
N ILE A 29 -3.07 43.96 -19.91
CA ILE A 29 -2.25 42.74 -19.94
C ILE A 29 -1.45 42.60 -18.63
N LEU A 30 -0.84 43.68 -18.14
CA LEU A 30 -0.10 43.70 -16.88
C LEU A 30 -0.99 43.38 -15.68
N GLU A 31 -2.21 43.94 -15.63
CA GLU A 31 -3.17 43.66 -14.57
C GLU A 31 -3.56 42.18 -14.55
N LYS A 32 -3.93 41.62 -15.71
CA LYS A 32 -4.25 40.19 -15.84
C LYS A 32 -3.07 39.31 -15.47
N PHE A 33 -1.86 39.68 -15.87
CA PHE A 33 -0.65 38.94 -15.54
C PHE A 33 -0.34 38.98 -14.05
N GLY A 34 -0.49 40.14 -13.41
CA GLY A 34 -0.36 40.29 -11.96
C GLY A 34 -1.35 39.43 -11.19
N LEU A 35 -2.61 39.40 -11.62
CA LEU A 35 -3.66 38.60 -11.00
C LEU A 35 -3.41 37.09 -11.17
N ASP A 36 -2.95 36.65 -12.35
CA ASP A 36 -2.59 35.24 -12.59
C ASP A 36 -1.38 34.81 -11.75
N ILE A 37 -0.38 35.68 -11.58
CA ILE A 37 0.76 35.43 -10.68
C ILE A 37 0.28 35.28 -9.24
N ILE A 38 -0.51 36.23 -8.72
CA ILE A 38 -1.02 36.18 -7.35
C ILE A 38 -1.81 34.89 -7.12
N THR A 39 -2.67 34.53 -8.08
CA THR A 39 -3.48 33.31 -8.02
C THR A 39 -2.60 32.06 -8.01
N LYS A 40 -1.64 31.94 -8.93
CA LYS A 40 -0.72 30.80 -8.99
C LYS A 40 0.17 30.70 -7.76
N MET A 41 0.63 31.83 -7.23
CA MET A 41 1.44 31.88 -6.02
C MET A 41 0.63 31.44 -4.80
N GLY A 42 -0.63 31.88 -4.68
CA GLY A 42 -1.56 31.42 -3.65
C GLY A 42 -1.81 29.91 -3.71
N GLN A 43 -2.10 29.37 -4.90
CA GLN A 43 -2.26 27.92 -5.10
C GLN A 43 -0.99 27.13 -4.76
N THR A 44 0.18 27.68 -5.12
CA THR A 44 1.47 27.04 -4.82
C THR A 44 1.73 27.04 -3.32
N ASN A 45 1.44 28.12 -2.61
CA ASN A 45 1.59 28.20 -1.16
C ASN A 45 0.71 27.17 -0.43
N LEU A 46 -0.55 27.02 -0.87
CA LEU A 46 -1.44 25.98 -0.34
C LEU A 46 -0.88 24.57 -0.58
N LYS A 47 -0.36 24.29 -1.79
CA LYS A 47 0.27 23.00 -2.09
C LYS A 47 1.51 22.75 -1.23
N ILE A 48 2.33 23.76 -0.99
CA ILE A 48 3.50 23.66 -0.11
C ILE A 48 3.08 23.32 1.31
N ASN A 49 2.07 24.00 1.86
CA ASN A 49 1.58 23.72 3.22
C ASN A 49 1.07 22.28 3.35
N VAL A 50 0.27 21.81 2.38
CA VAL A 50 -0.19 20.41 2.35
C VAL A 50 0.98 19.43 2.26
N LEU A 51 2.04 19.78 1.54
CA LEU A 51 3.25 18.96 1.45
C LEU A 51 4.01 18.92 2.78
N THR A 52 4.12 20.07 3.46
CA THR A 52 4.71 20.19 4.79
C THR A 52 3.96 19.33 5.80
N ASP A 53 2.62 19.41 5.83
CA ASP A 53 1.81 18.59 6.74
C ASP A 53 2.03 17.09 6.51
N LYS A 54 2.14 16.67 5.24
CA LYS A 54 2.45 15.27 4.89
C LYS A 54 3.85 14.85 5.33
N ILE A 55 4.84 15.76 5.24
CA ILE A 55 6.20 15.50 5.72
C ILE A 55 6.21 15.31 7.24
N ASP A 56 5.44 16.11 7.98
CA ASP A 56 5.34 15.99 9.43
C ASP A 56 4.68 14.67 9.85
N VAL A 57 3.60 14.26 9.17
CA VAL A 57 2.98 12.94 9.38
C VAL A 57 3.97 11.81 9.09
N LEU A 58 4.73 11.90 8.00
CA LEU A 58 5.73 10.88 7.64
C LEU A 58 6.87 10.83 8.65
N SER A 59 7.30 11.98 9.18
CA SER A 59 8.33 12.09 10.23
C SER A 59 7.87 11.38 11.50
N ASN A 60 6.64 11.62 11.94
CA ASN A 60 6.06 10.96 13.10
C ASN A 60 5.93 9.45 12.91
N ALA A 61 5.41 8.99 11.77
CA ALA A 61 5.35 7.56 11.46
C ALA A 61 6.75 6.91 11.45
N THR A 62 7.77 7.65 11.00
CA THR A 62 9.17 7.17 11.03
C THR A 62 9.69 7.05 12.46
N LEU A 63 9.33 7.98 13.35
CA LEU A 63 9.66 7.89 14.77
C LEU A 63 8.99 6.69 15.42
N ASP A 64 7.70 6.46 15.13
CA ASP A 64 6.97 5.29 15.62
C ASP A 64 7.64 4.00 15.17
N ILE A 65 8.00 3.87 13.89
CA ILE A 65 8.74 2.71 13.37
C ILE A 65 10.08 2.54 14.08
N LYS A 66 10.85 3.61 14.29
CA LYS A 66 12.11 3.53 15.03
C LYS A 66 11.89 3.03 16.46
N SER A 67 10.80 3.46 17.11
CA SER A 67 10.44 3.03 18.46
C SER A 67 10.05 1.55 18.57
N LEU A 68 9.65 0.91 17.47
CA LEU A 68 9.37 -0.53 17.43
C LEU A 68 10.64 -1.39 17.45
N THR A 69 11.80 -0.84 17.06
CA THR A 69 13.09 -1.55 17.08
C THR A 69 13.42 -2.19 18.44
N PRO A 70 13.40 -1.45 19.57
CA PRO A 70 13.64 -2.06 20.88
C PRO A 70 12.56 -3.08 21.28
N GLN A 71 11.30 -2.87 20.89
CA GLN A 71 10.24 -3.85 21.16
C GLN A 71 10.51 -5.17 20.42
N LEU A 72 10.93 -5.09 19.16
CA LEU A 72 11.33 -6.26 18.38
C LEU A 72 12.55 -6.96 18.99
N THR A 73 13.56 -6.20 19.44
CA THR A 73 14.71 -6.77 20.14
C THR A 73 14.29 -7.55 21.38
N ASN A 74 13.37 -7.00 22.19
CA ASN A 74 12.84 -7.69 23.37
C ASN A 74 12.09 -8.97 22.99
N VAL A 75 11.32 -8.95 21.91
CA VAL A 75 10.63 -10.15 21.41
C VAL A 75 11.63 -11.21 20.98
N ILE A 76 12.68 -10.84 20.26
CA ILE A 76 13.75 -11.77 19.84
C ILE A 76 14.49 -12.36 21.06
N GLU A 77 14.77 -11.54 22.07
CA GLU A 77 15.41 -12.00 23.30
C GLU A 77 14.51 -12.98 24.08
N ASN A 78 13.21 -12.67 24.20
CA ASN A 78 12.23 -13.57 24.81
C ASN A 78 12.10 -14.89 24.03
N GLN A 79 12.16 -14.86 22.70
CA GLN A 79 12.15 -16.07 21.88
C GLN A 79 13.38 -16.94 22.16
N LYS A 80 14.55 -16.33 22.30
CA LYS A 80 15.78 -17.07 22.63
C LYS A 80 15.69 -17.72 24.01
N ILE A 81 15.14 -17.01 25.01
CA ILE A 81 14.92 -17.58 26.35
C ILE A 81 13.97 -18.78 26.27
N LEU A 82 12.86 -18.67 25.54
CA LEU A 82 11.92 -19.76 25.34
C LEU A 82 12.56 -20.97 24.64
N GLU A 83 13.43 -20.74 23.66
CA GLU A 83 14.16 -21.81 22.98
C GLU A 83 15.11 -22.54 23.96
N GLU A 84 15.84 -21.80 24.80
CA GLU A 84 16.69 -22.38 25.85
C GLU A 84 15.89 -23.18 26.89
N GLU A 85 14.71 -22.70 27.29
CA GLU A 85 13.80 -23.40 28.20
C GLU A 85 13.22 -24.67 27.57
N LEU A 86 12.84 -24.62 26.28
CA LEU A 86 12.35 -25.78 25.54
C LEU A 86 13.43 -26.85 25.38
N ASP A 87 14.67 -26.45 25.10
CA ASP A 87 15.81 -27.37 25.07
C ASP A 87 16.05 -28.01 26.44
N LEU A 88 15.90 -27.25 27.52
CA LEU A 88 15.97 -27.77 28.88
C LEU A 88 14.86 -28.81 29.14
N ILE A 89 13.61 -28.51 28.79
CA ILE A 89 12.48 -29.45 28.87
C ILE A 89 12.77 -30.71 28.06
N ARG A 90 13.28 -30.56 26.83
CA ARG A 90 13.63 -31.69 25.95
C ARG A 90 14.71 -32.57 26.59
N SER A 91 15.73 -31.95 27.20
CA SER A 91 16.79 -32.66 27.90
C SER A 91 16.28 -33.39 29.15
N LEU A 92 15.32 -32.80 29.87
CA LEU A 92 14.70 -33.40 31.03
C LEU A 92 13.81 -34.58 30.63
N MET A 93 13.01 -34.46 29.57
CA MET A 93 12.23 -35.57 29.00
C MET A 93 13.14 -36.74 28.59
N GLN A 94 14.21 -36.48 27.83
CA GLN A 94 15.16 -37.52 27.43
C GLN A 94 15.81 -38.23 28.63
N ARG A 95 16.03 -37.51 29.73
CA ARG A 95 16.53 -38.10 30.98
C ARG A 95 15.46 -38.85 31.77
N SER A 96 14.19 -38.47 31.63
CA SER A 96 13.04 -39.10 32.30
C SER A 96 12.76 -40.51 31.75
N ASP A 97 12.99 -40.73 30.46
CA ASP A 97 12.86 -42.04 29.79
C ASP A 97 13.88 -43.08 30.28
N ILE A 98 14.90 -42.67 31.04
CA ILE A 98 15.95 -43.58 31.55
C ILE A 98 15.51 -44.29 32.85
N SER A 99 14.42 -43.86 33.51
CA SER A 99 14.01 -44.42 34.83
C SER A 99 12.73 -45.27 34.85
N PHE A 100 12.02 -45.42 33.74
CA PHE A 100 10.86 -46.33 33.67
C PHE A 100 11.18 -47.61 32.88
N HIS A 101 10.87 -48.74 33.51
CA HIS A 101 11.28 -50.09 33.15
C HIS A 101 10.84 -50.59 31.76
N SER A 102 11.76 -51.36 31.17
CA SER A 102 11.60 -52.61 30.41
C SER A 102 10.37 -52.89 29.51
N ARG A 103 10.72 -53.46 28.35
CA ARG A 103 9.94 -54.26 27.39
C ARG A 103 9.16 -53.54 26.30
N GLU A 104 9.43 -54.07 25.10
CA GLU A 104 8.67 -54.02 23.86
C GLU A 104 8.77 -52.75 23.00
N ALA A 105 9.59 -52.93 21.96
CA ALA A 105 9.60 -52.17 20.73
C ALA A 105 8.17 -51.88 20.23
N ASN A 106 7.77 -50.62 20.34
CA ASN A 106 6.82 -50.03 19.42
C ASN A 106 7.51 -48.85 18.76
N SER A 107 7.64 -48.95 17.44
CA SER A 107 8.04 -47.86 16.56
C SER A 107 7.01 -46.73 16.66
N GLU A 108 7.23 -45.78 17.56
CA GLU A 108 6.50 -44.53 17.51
C GLU A 108 6.99 -43.76 16.28
N LYS A 109 6.12 -43.72 15.27
CA LYS A 109 6.22 -42.76 14.17
C LYS A 109 6.41 -41.39 14.81
N VAL A 110 7.51 -40.74 14.47
CA VAL A 110 7.74 -39.33 14.77
C VAL A 110 6.49 -38.56 14.34
N GLU A 111 5.69 -38.09 15.31
CA GLU A 111 4.61 -37.14 15.06
C GLU A 111 5.27 -35.83 14.64
N GLN A 112 5.31 -35.60 13.34
CA GLN A 112 5.72 -34.34 12.73
C GLN A 112 4.65 -33.31 13.11
N ASP A 113 5.04 -32.25 13.83
CA ASP A 113 4.15 -31.15 14.24
C ASP A 113 3.37 -30.60 13.03
N THR A 114 2.09 -30.98 12.92
CA THR A 114 1.26 -30.69 11.74
C THR A 114 0.77 -29.24 11.72
N SER A 115 0.95 -28.48 12.80
CA SER A 115 0.31 -27.17 12.94
C SER A 115 0.72 -26.15 11.87
N ALA A 116 1.95 -26.23 11.38
CA ALA A 116 2.44 -25.40 10.27
C ALA A 116 1.86 -25.83 8.91
N THR A 117 1.66 -27.14 8.72
CA THR A 117 1.05 -27.72 7.50
C THR A 117 -0.45 -27.44 7.47
N ASP A 118 -1.12 -27.52 8.62
CA ASP A 118 -2.56 -27.31 8.78
C ASP A 118 -2.93 -25.83 8.53
N LYS A 119 -2.15 -24.88 9.07
CA LYS A 119 -2.36 -23.44 8.81
C LYS A 119 -2.11 -23.08 7.34
N LYS A 120 -1.09 -23.67 6.71
CA LYS A 120 -0.81 -23.48 5.28
C LYS A 120 -1.96 -24.03 4.42
N GLN A 121 -2.46 -25.21 4.73
CA GLN A 121 -3.58 -25.82 4.01
C GLN A 121 -4.85 -25.00 4.16
N ALA A 122 -5.15 -24.50 5.36
CA ALA A 122 -6.30 -23.63 5.60
C ALA A 122 -6.26 -22.35 4.75
N ILE A 123 -5.09 -21.72 4.60
CA ILE A 123 -4.93 -20.53 3.72
C ILE A 123 -5.18 -20.89 2.25
N ILE A 124 -4.67 -22.04 1.80
CA ILE A 124 -4.90 -22.53 0.43
C ILE A 124 -6.39 -22.80 0.18
N ASP A 125 -7.08 -23.40 1.15
CA ASP A 125 -8.51 -23.70 1.04
C ASP A 125 -9.36 -22.42 1.02
N GLN A 126 -8.98 -21.38 1.77
CA GLN A 126 -9.62 -20.06 1.69
C GLN A 126 -9.45 -19.43 0.31
N PHE A 127 -8.26 -19.51 -0.28
CA PHE A 127 -8.03 -19.04 -1.65
C PHE A 127 -8.86 -19.80 -2.70
N ASN A 128 -8.94 -21.12 -2.60
CA ASN A 128 -9.76 -21.96 -3.50
C ASN A 128 -11.26 -21.67 -3.36
N THR A 129 -11.70 -21.36 -2.13
CA THR A 129 -13.08 -20.95 -1.85
C THR A 129 -13.38 -19.60 -2.49
N LEU A 130 -12.46 -18.65 -2.38
CA LEU A 130 -12.56 -17.33 -3.00
C LEU A 130 -12.58 -17.45 -4.54
N GLU A 131 -11.71 -18.27 -5.13
CA GLU A 131 -11.69 -18.52 -6.57
C GLU A 131 -13.03 -19.07 -7.10
N SER A 132 -13.64 -19.98 -6.33
CA SER A 132 -14.96 -20.53 -6.61
C SER A 132 -16.08 -19.48 -6.46
N TYR A 133 -15.94 -18.57 -5.49
CA TYR A 133 -16.88 -17.49 -5.24
C TYR A 133 -16.87 -16.43 -6.35
N ILE A 134 -15.69 -16.02 -6.83
CA ILE A 134 -15.49 -15.07 -7.93
C ILE A 134 -16.15 -15.53 -9.23
N THR A 135 -16.30 -16.85 -9.41
CA THR A 135 -16.95 -17.42 -10.60
C THR A 135 -18.48 -17.30 -10.56
N LYS A 136 -19.08 -17.12 -9.38
CA LYS A 136 -20.53 -17.15 -9.17
C LYS A 136 -21.12 -15.79 -8.78
N ASN A 137 -20.29 -14.88 -8.30
CA ASN A 137 -20.73 -13.59 -7.76
C ASN A 137 -19.91 -12.44 -8.33
N ASP A 138 -20.59 -11.31 -8.54
CA ASP A 138 -20.02 -10.09 -9.13
C ASP A 138 -19.77 -8.99 -8.10
N ASP A 139 -20.06 -9.27 -6.82
CA ASP A 139 -19.95 -8.31 -5.73
C ASP A 139 -18.47 -8.07 -5.34
N PRO A 140 -17.92 -6.87 -5.60
CA PRO A 140 -16.54 -6.54 -5.25
C PRO A 140 -16.30 -6.49 -3.74
N GLN A 141 -17.32 -6.17 -2.95
CA GLN A 141 -17.16 -5.93 -1.52
C GLN A 141 -16.94 -7.24 -0.75
N SER A 142 -17.73 -8.28 -1.05
CA SER A 142 -17.53 -9.62 -0.52
C SER A 142 -16.16 -10.24 -0.86
N ILE A 143 -15.60 -9.86 -2.02
CA ILE A 143 -14.26 -10.30 -2.44
C ILE A 143 -13.17 -9.59 -1.64
N ILE A 144 -13.33 -8.29 -1.38
CA ILE A 144 -12.40 -7.51 -0.55
C ILE A 144 -12.36 -8.07 0.88
N GLU A 145 -13.51 -8.31 1.50
CA GLU A 145 -13.58 -8.89 2.85
C GLU A 145 -12.89 -10.26 2.93
N SER A 146 -13.09 -11.09 1.91
CA SER A 146 -12.44 -12.39 1.81
C SER A 146 -10.91 -12.27 1.67
N LEU A 147 -10.45 -11.32 0.85
CA LEU A 147 -9.02 -11.04 0.67
C LEU A 147 -8.38 -10.50 1.96
N GLU A 148 -9.08 -9.66 2.71
CA GLU A 148 -8.60 -9.13 3.99
C GLU A 148 -8.41 -10.24 5.04
N ASN A 149 -9.38 -11.15 5.15
CA ASN A 149 -9.27 -12.31 6.05
C ASN A 149 -8.09 -13.21 5.66
N ILE A 150 -7.92 -13.49 4.36
CA ILE A 150 -6.77 -14.26 3.87
C ILE A 150 -5.46 -13.53 4.17
N LYS A 151 -5.41 -12.20 4.01
CA LYS A 151 -4.25 -11.36 4.32
C LYS A 151 -3.87 -11.47 5.80
N GLU A 152 -4.84 -11.43 6.72
CA GLU A 152 -4.60 -11.61 8.15
C GLU A 152 -4.03 -13.00 8.45
N ASN A 153 -4.61 -14.06 7.89
CA ASN A 153 -4.12 -15.42 8.09
C ASN A 153 -2.70 -15.62 7.54
N ILE A 154 -2.37 -15.04 6.39
CA ILE A 154 -1.01 -15.06 5.84
C ILE A 154 -0.04 -14.28 6.73
N PHE A 155 -0.46 -13.15 7.31
CA PHE A 155 0.37 -12.39 8.23
C PHE A 155 0.69 -13.20 9.48
N VAL A 156 -0.30 -13.85 10.09
CA VAL A 156 -0.11 -14.73 11.24
C VAL A 156 0.80 -15.91 10.91
N PHE A 157 0.70 -16.47 9.70
CA PHE A 157 1.50 -17.62 9.28
C PHE A 157 2.95 -17.27 8.89
N THR A 158 3.20 -16.11 8.27
CA THR A 158 4.50 -15.79 7.64
C THR A 158 5.21 -14.55 8.18
N GLY A 159 4.56 -13.75 9.03
CA GLY A 159 5.14 -12.55 9.65
C GLY A 159 5.39 -11.38 8.70
N GLY A 160 4.89 -11.42 7.46
CA GLY A 160 5.06 -10.33 6.49
C GLY A 160 5.61 -10.81 5.15
N HIS A 161 4.74 -11.35 4.30
CA HIS A 161 5.10 -11.83 2.97
C HIS A 161 4.78 -10.78 1.89
N ARG A 162 5.57 -10.73 0.80
CA ARG A 162 5.29 -9.89 -0.39
C ARG A 162 3.86 -10.08 -0.95
N ILE A 163 3.26 -11.24 -0.70
CA ILE A 163 1.87 -11.53 -1.07
C ILE A 163 0.89 -10.56 -0.39
N LEU A 164 1.11 -10.16 0.87
CA LEU A 164 0.24 -9.22 1.60
C LEU A 164 0.14 -7.87 0.87
N TYR A 165 1.27 -7.39 0.35
CA TYR A 165 1.33 -6.16 -0.41
C TYR A 165 0.63 -6.28 -1.77
N GLU A 166 0.80 -7.42 -2.45
CA GLU A 166 0.13 -7.68 -3.73
C GLU A 166 -1.39 -7.83 -3.57
N ILE A 167 -1.85 -8.45 -2.47
CA ILE A 167 -3.28 -8.49 -2.10
C ILE A 167 -3.80 -7.07 -1.88
N GLY A 168 -3.11 -6.25 -1.08
CA GLY A 168 -3.54 -4.87 -0.82
C GLY A 168 -3.61 -3.98 -2.07
N GLN A 169 -2.68 -4.16 -3.02
CA GLN A 169 -2.76 -3.49 -4.32
C GLN A 169 -3.97 -3.95 -5.13
N PHE A 170 -4.37 -5.22 -5.01
CA PHE A 170 -5.53 -5.75 -5.70
C PHE A 170 -6.84 -5.28 -5.05
N GLU A 171 -6.93 -5.30 -3.72
CA GLU A 171 -8.04 -4.70 -2.95
C GLU A 171 -8.27 -3.24 -3.37
N SER A 172 -7.19 -2.47 -3.51
CA SER A 172 -7.26 -1.06 -3.94
C SER A 172 -7.81 -0.88 -5.36
N LYS A 173 -7.67 -1.87 -6.24
CA LYS A 173 -8.25 -1.87 -7.59
C LYS A 173 -9.72 -2.29 -7.61
N LEU A 174 -10.14 -3.07 -6.61
CA LEU A 174 -11.53 -3.47 -6.42
C LEU A 174 -12.33 -2.36 -5.75
N ASN A 175 -11.69 -1.54 -4.90
CA ASN A 175 -12.28 -0.36 -4.29
C ASN A 175 -12.73 0.65 -5.36
N GLY A 176 -14.04 0.88 -5.44
CA GLY A 176 -14.66 1.82 -6.37
C GLY A 176 -15.29 1.17 -7.62
N LEU A 177 -15.27 -0.16 -7.73
CA LEU A 177 -16.07 -0.89 -8.72
C LEU A 177 -17.45 -1.21 -8.12
N GLU A 178 -18.52 -0.99 -8.89
CA GLU A 178 -19.87 -1.43 -8.52
C GLU A 178 -20.14 -2.90 -8.88
N THR A 179 -19.41 -3.44 -9.86
CA THR A 179 -19.47 -4.84 -10.30
C THR A 179 -18.07 -5.30 -10.73
N LEU A 180 -17.77 -6.59 -10.61
CA LEU A 180 -16.50 -7.15 -11.11
C LEU A 180 -16.60 -7.45 -12.63
N PRO A 181 -15.86 -6.73 -13.48
CA PRO A 181 -15.78 -7.11 -14.88
C PRO A 181 -14.89 -8.36 -15.07
N ASP A 182 -15.14 -9.10 -16.15
CA ASP A 182 -14.57 -10.43 -16.37
C ASP A 182 -13.03 -10.41 -16.52
N ASP A 183 -12.46 -9.31 -17.00
CA ASP A 183 -11.02 -9.08 -17.06
C ASP A 183 -10.38 -9.02 -15.67
N VAL A 184 -11.03 -8.35 -14.71
CA VAL A 184 -10.60 -8.27 -13.31
C VAL A 184 -10.76 -9.62 -12.63
N LYS A 185 -11.85 -10.36 -12.90
CA LYS A 185 -12.04 -11.73 -12.39
C LYS A 185 -10.92 -12.67 -12.82
N ASN A 186 -10.59 -12.66 -14.11
CA ASN A 186 -9.54 -13.52 -14.65
C ASN A 186 -8.16 -13.14 -14.07
N SER A 187 -7.88 -11.84 -13.98
CA SER A 187 -6.66 -11.33 -13.34
C SER A 187 -6.55 -11.74 -11.86
N LEU A 188 -7.67 -11.70 -11.12
CA LEU A 188 -7.71 -12.13 -9.72
C LEU A 188 -7.48 -13.64 -9.58
N LYS A 189 -8.07 -14.46 -10.45
CA LYS A 189 -7.84 -15.92 -10.47
C LYS A 189 -6.37 -16.25 -10.72
N GLU A 190 -5.76 -15.66 -11.74
CA GLU A 190 -4.33 -15.84 -12.03
C GLU A 190 -3.45 -15.44 -10.83
N LYS A 191 -3.81 -14.35 -10.14
CA LYS A 191 -3.12 -13.89 -8.94
C LYS A 191 -3.27 -14.85 -7.77
N ILE A 192 -4.48 -15.39 -7.55
CA ILE A 192 -4.74 -16.41 -6.53
C ILE A 192 -3.87 -17.64 -6.79
N THR A 193 -3.84 -18.16 -8.02
CA THR A 193 -2.98 -19.30 -8.38
C THR A 193 -1.50 -19.00 -8.13
N PHE A 194 -1.04 -17.79 -8.49
CA PHE A 194 0.33 -17.36 -8.23
C PHE A 194 0.66 -17.29 -6.73
N TRP A 195 -0.26 -16.78 -5.91
CA TRP A 195 -0.08 -16.69 -4.46
C TRP A 195 -0.04 -18.08 -3.80
N ILE A 196 -0.93 -19.00 -4.18
CA ILE A 196 -0.90 -20.41 -3.73
C ILE A 196 0.44 -21.07 -4.09
N ASN A 197 0.90 -20.90 -5.33
CA ASN A 197 2.18 -21.47 -5.78
C ASN A 197 3.35 -20.91 -4.96
N LYS A 198 3.39 -19.60 -4.69
CA LYS A 198 4.43 -19.01 -3.85
C LYS A 198 4.41 -19.51 -2.40
N LEU A 199 3.24 -19.72 -1.82
CA LEU A 199 3.09 -20.32 -0.49
C LEU A 199 3.52 -21.80 -0.50
N SER A 200 3.40 -22.48 -1.64
CA SER A 200 3.75 -23.89 -1.80
C SER A 200 5.25 -24.12 -1.98
N VAL A 201 5.96 -23.23 -2.69
CA VAL A 201 7.39 -23.38 -3.06
C VAL A 201 8.38 -23.09 -1.93
N LYS A 202 7.96 -22.40 -0.85
CA LYS A 202 8.75 -22.30 0.39
C LYS A 202 8.30 -23.39 1.37
N GLY A 203 8.94 -24.55 1.25
CA GLY A 203 8.93 -25.65 2.23
C GLY A 203 10.34 -26.18 2.33
#